data_AF-A0A7C1WCL3-F1
#
_entry.id   AF-A0A7C1WCL3-F1
#
_cell.length_a   1.000
_cell.length_b   1.000
_cell.length_c   1.000
_cell.angle_alpha   90.00
_cell.angle_beta   90.00
_cell.angle_gamma   90.00
#
_symmetry.space_group_name_H-M   'P 1'
#
loop_
_entity.id
_entity.type
_entity.pdbx_description
1 polymer ?
#
loop_
_entity_poly.entity_id
_entity_poly.type
_entity_poly.pdbx_seq_one_letter_code
_entity_poly.pdbx_strand_id
1 'polypeptide(L)'
;MSHNSGNNQIIIEGICKDGQKFRPSDWVERISSALASFGPDHKLRYSEHVQPCIINGARCLIVARGLSINDPEAFDFILQFARKNKLRIQEKHLIKEWGYDLPDDNDNDELLANA
;
A
#
# COMPACT_ATOMS: atom_id res chain seq x y z
N MET A 1 15.93 -19.10 0.61
CA MET A 1 15.95 -17.65 0.93
C MET A 1 14.69 -17.02 0.37
N SER A 2 13.58 -17.10 1.10
CA SER A 2 12.30 -16.56 0.63
C SER A 2 12.28 -15.07 0.94
N HIS A 3 12.40 -14.23 -0.09
CA HIS A 3 12.30 -12.80 0.06
C HIS A 3 10.95 -12.44 0.67
N ASN A 4 10.98 -11.98 1.92
CA ASN A 4 9.88 -11.29 2.58
C ASN A 4 9.62 -9.97 1.84
N SER A 5 8.96 -10.03 0.69
CA SER A 5 8.22 -8.89 0.15
C SER A 5 6.98 -8.73 1.01
N GLY A 6 7.17 -8.23 2.23
CA GLY A 6 6.11 -7.58 2.97
C GLY A 6 5.53 -6.54 2.02
N ASN A 7 4.23 -6.66 1.72
CA ASN A 7 3.53 -5.78 0.80
C ASN A 7 3.47 -4.38 1.41
N ASN A 8 4.59 -3.64 1.32
CA ASN A 8 4.70 -2.29 1.82
C ASN A 8 3.81 -1.38 0.98
N GLN A 9 2.91 -0.69 1.65
CA GLN A 9 1.96 0.23 1.04
C GLN A 9 2.10 1.59 1.69
N ILE A 10 1.94 2.63 0.89
CA ILE A 10 1.87 4.01 1.33
C ILE A 10 0.42 4.45 1.20
N ILE A 11 -0.10 5.09 2.23
CA ILE A 11 -1.45 5.66 2.24
C ILE A 11 -1.30 7.16 2.27
N ILE A 12 -1.85 7.82 1.25
CA ILE A 12 -1.94 9.26 1.17
C ILE A 12 -3.36 9.65 1.53
N GLU A 13 -3.53 10.30 2.66
CA GLU A 13 -4.84 10.75 3.10
C GLU A 13 -5.19 12.08 2.44
N GLY A 14 -6.45 12.26 2.07
CA GLY A 14 -7.03 13.57 1.75
C GLY A 14 -7.23 14.44 3.00
N ILE A 15 -6.30 14.36 3.94
CA ILE A 15 -6.20 15.15 5.16
C ILE A 15 -4.81 15.77 5.14
N CYS A 16 -4.74 17.09 5.31
CA CYS A 16 -3.51 17.84 5.43
C CYS A 16 -2.86 17.60 6.80
N LYS A 17 -1.56 17.89 6.93
CA LYS A 17 -0.80 17.75 8.19
C LYS A 17 -1.36 18.59 9.34
N ASP A 18 -2.13 19.63 9.05
CA ASP A 18 -2.84 20.47 10.01
C ASP A 18 -4.20 19.90 10.45
N GLY A 19 -4.57 18.71 9.96
CA GLY A 19 -5.83 18.02 10.27
C GLY A 19 -7.02 18.46 9.39
N GLN A 20 -6.85 19.41 8.48
CA GLN A 20 -7.92 19.85 7.61
C GLN A 20 -8.14 18.88 6.43
N LYS A 21 -9.39 18.73 5.99
CA LYS A 21 -9.71 17.92 4.81
C LYS A 21 -9.22 18.61 3.55
N PHE A 22 -8.41 17.90 2.76
CA PHE A 22 -7.91 18.40 1.49
C PHE A 22 -9.06 18.61 0.49
N ARG A 23 -8.98 19.71 -0.25
CA ARG A 23 -9.91 20.06 -1.31
C ARG A 23 -9.12 20.32 -2.59
N PRO A 24 -9.67 19.95 -3.75
CA PRO A 24 -11.04 19.47 -3.94
C PRO A 24 -11.17 17.96 -3.62
N SER A 25 -12.40 17.46 -3.41
CA SER A 25 -12.64 16.07 -2.97
C SER A 25 -12.39 15.02 -4.06
N ASP A 26 -12.35 15.44 -5.32
CA ASP A 26 -12.05 14.66 -6.52
C ASP A 26 -10.53 14.57 -6.82
N TRP A 27 -9.67 14.92 -5.86
CA TRP A 27 -8.22 14.93 -6.08
C TRP A 27 -7.67 13.55 -6.45
N VAL A 28 -8.26 12.47 -5.92
CA VAL A 28 -7.83 11.10 -6.21
C VAL A 28 -8.13 10.75 -7.67
N GLU A 29 -9.30 11.14 -8.16
CA GLU A 29 -9.74 10.99 -9.55
C GLU A 29 -8.87 11.83 -10.50
N ARG A 30 -8.48 13.04 -10.07
CA ARG A 30 -7.54 13.90 -10.82
C ARG A 30 -6.15 13.29 -10.93
N ILE A 31 -5.60 12.75 -9.84
CA ILE A 31 -4.31 12.04 -9.86
C ILE A 31 -4.41 10.81 -10.76
N SER A 32 -5.46 10.02 -10.63
CA SER A 32 -5.68 8.81 -11.44
C SER A 32 -5.76 9.15 -12.93
N SER A 33 -6.45 10.24 -13.29
CA SER A 33 -6.54 10.74 -14.67
C SER A 33 -5.21 11.29 -15.18
N ALA A 34 -4.47 12.03 -14.34
CA ALA A 34 -3.17 12.58 -14.72
C ALA A 34 -2.17 11.46 -15.03
N LEU A 35 -2.17 10.41 -14.23
CA LEU A 35 -1.29 9.26 -14.40
C LEU A 35 -1.67 8.41 -15.63
N ALA A 36 -2.97 8.27 -15.95
CA ALA A 36 -3.45 7.45 -17.09
C ALA A 36 -2.85 7.80 -18.46
N SER A 37 -2.32 9.02 -18.63
CA SER A 37 -1.69 9.50 -19.86
C SER A 37 -0.17 9.30 -19.95
N PHE A 38 0.48 8.74 -18.92
CA PHE A 38 1.94 8.51 -18.94
C PHE A 38 2.34 7.10 -19.40
N GLY A 39 1.38 6.17 -19.56
CA GLY A 39 1.66 4.81 -20.04
C GLY A 39 1.45 4.64 -21.55
N PRO A 40 2.24 3.79 -22.23
CA PRO A 40 2.13 3.54 -23.69
C PRO A 40 0.79 2.93 -24.13
N ASP A 41 -0.02 2.46 -23.17
CA ASP A 41 -1.27 1.73 -23.40
C ASP A 41 -2.53 2.54 -23.10
N HIS A 42 -2.42 3.79 -22.60
CA HIS A 42 -3.54 4.69 -22.22
C HIS A 42 -4.61 4.03 -21.31
N LYS A 43 -4.28 2.91 -20.68
CA LYS A 43 -5.16 2.13 -19.80
C LYS A 43 -4.68 2.32 -18.38
N LEU A 44 -5.61 2.61 -17.48
CA LEU A 44 -5.38 2.59 -16.03
C LEU A 44 -5.02 1.15 -15.58
N ARG A 45 -3.76 0.72 -15.75
CA ARG A 45 -3.20 -0.46 -15.06
C ARG A 45 -2.81 -0.12 -13.62
N TYR A 46 -3.61 0.70 -12.95
CA TYR A 46 -3.37 1.11 -11.57
C TYR A 46 -3.91 0.11 -10.55
N SER A 47 -4.82 -0.78 -10.92
CA SER A 47 -5.57 -1.56 -9.92
C SER A 47 -4.68 -2.43 -8.99
N GLU A 48 -3.47 -2.80 -9.40
CA GLU A 48 -2.54 -3.56 -8.54
C GLU A 48 -1.60 -2.68 -7.69
N HIS A 49 -1.38 -1.42 -8.06
CA HIS A 49 -0.36 -0.58 -7.41
C HIS A 49 -0.87 0.75 -6.87
N VAL A 50 -2.02 1.23 -7.33
CA VAL A 50 -2.62 2.48 -6.87
C VAL A 50 -4.12 2.26 -6.75
N GLN A 51 -4.66 2.35 -5.54
CA GLN A 51 -6.06 2.10 -5.27
C GLN A 51 -6.71 3.25 -4.50
N PRO A 52 -7.79 3.85 -5.03
CA PRO A 52 -8.58 4.83 -4.29
C PRO A 52 -9.31 4.13 -3.13
N CYS A 53 -9.37 4.79 -1.98
CA CYS A 53 -10.18 4.32 -0.84
C CYS A 53 -10.76 5.50 -0.05
N ILE A 54 -11.60 5.17 0.94
CA ILE A 54 -12.14 6.14 1.89
C ILE A 54 -11.75 5.70 3.30
N ILE A 55 -11.09 6.56 4.04
CA ILE A 55 -10.71 6.34 5.44
C ILE A 55 -11.30 7.49 6.25
N ASN A 56 -12.09 7.18 7.29
CA ASN A 56 -12.75 8.18 8.14
C ASN A 56 -13.51 9.28 7.37
N GLY A 57 -14.17 8.91 6.25
CA GLY A 57 -14.92 9.84 5.41
C GLY A 57 -14.06 10.79 4.56
N ALA A 58 -12.74 10.64 4.56
CA ALA A 58 -11.81 11.33 3.66
C ALA A 58 -11.40 10.41 2.50
N ARG A 59 -11.25 10.99 1.31
CA ARG A 59 -10.73 10.29 0.14
C ARG A 59 -9.23 10.08 0.30
N CYS A 60 -8.76 8.87 0.10
CA CYS A 60 -7.37 8.48 0.27
C CYS A 60 -6.90 7.69 -0.94
N LEU A 61 -5.58 7.61 -1.09
CA LEU A 61 -4.93 6.85 -2.16
C LEU A 61 -3.92 5.89 -1.54
N ILE A 62 -4.11 4.59 -1.77
CA ILE A 62 -3.16 3.54 -1.41
C ILE A 62 -2.20 3.36 -2.59
N VAL A 63 -0.91 3.35 -2.32
CA VAL A 63 0.16 3.19 -3.30
C VAL A 63 1.06 2.05 -2.88
N ALA A 64 1.14 0.99 -3.66
CA ALA A 64 2.06 -0.12 -3.43
C ALA A 64 3.49 0.35 -3.68
N ARG A 65 4.43 -0.05 -2.81
CA ARG A 65 5.85 0.27 -2.95
C ARG A 65 6.46 -0.37 -4.20
N GLY A 66 5.86 -1.43 -4.75
CA GLY A 66 6.23 -2.00 -6.04
C GLY A 66 6.14 -1.00 -7.20
N LEU A 67 5.30 0.04 -7.09
CA LEU A 67 5.22 1.10 -8.10
C LEU A 67 6.56 1.83 -8.25
N SER A 68 7.34 2.00 -7.18
CA SER A 68 8.65 2.68 -7.29
C SER A 68 9.67 1.91 -8.13
N ILE A 69 9.44 0.62 -8.38
CA ILE A 69 10.28 -0.24 -9.20
C ILE A 69 9.73 -0.31 -10.63
N ASN A 70 8.41 -0.47 -10.76
CA ASN A 70 7.75 -0.64 -12.06
C ASN A 70 7.58 0.69 -12.82
N ASP A 71 7.30 1.78 -12.11
CA ASP A 71 7.09 3.12 -12.66
C ASP A 71 7.55 4.19 -11.63
N PRO A 72 8.87 4.46 -11.53
CA PRO A 72 9.42 5.39 -10.57
C PRO A 72 8.95 6.83 -10.78
N GLU A 73 8.67 7.22 -12.03
CA GLU A 73 8.17 8.57 -12.36
C GLU A 73 6.76 8.79 -11.81
N ALA A 74 5.85 7.83 -12.00
CA ALA A 74 4.51 7.90 -11.42
C ALA A 74 4.56 7.91 -9.89
N PHE A 75 5.41 7.07 -9.29
CA PHE A 75 5.56 7.02 -7.83
C PHE A 75 6.07 8.35 -7.26
N ASP A 76 7.09 8.93 -7.88
CA ASP A 76 7.65 10.23 -7.46
C ASP A 76 6.65 11.36 -7.67
N PHE A 77 5.92 11.39 -8.79
CA PHE A 77 4.85 12.37 -9.03
C PHE A 77 3.80 12.35 -7.91
N ILE A 78 3.33 11.16 -7.52
CA ILE A 78 2.33 11.00 -6.45
C ILE A 78 2.89 11.50 -5.10
N LEU A 79 4.13 11.14 -4.76
CA LEU A 79 4.77 11.57 -3.51
C LEU A 79 5.03 13.09 -3.49
N GLN A 80 5.51 13.66 -4.60
CA GLN A 80 5.68 15.10 -4.75
C GLN A 80 4.35 15.82 -4.60
N PHE A 81 3.28 15.33 -5.22
CA PHE A 81 1.95 15.90 -5.06
C PHE A 81 1.50 15.91 -3.59
N ALA A 82 1.66 14.79 -2.88
CA ALA A 82 1.29 14.70 -1.47
C ALA A 82 2.12 15.66 -0.60
N ARG A 83 3.43 15.74 -0.82
CA ARG A 83 4.33 16.66 -0.09
C ARG A 83 3.99 18.12 -0.35
N LYS A 84 3.79 18.50 -1.61
CA LYS A 84 3.45 19.87 -2.03
C LYS A 84 2.15 20.35 -1.39
N ASN A 85 1.15 19.47 -1.34
CA ASN A 85 -0.16 19.75 -0.74
C ASN A 85 -0.21 19.49 0.77
N LYS A 86 0.94 19.17 1.40
CA LYS A 86 1.05 18.87 2.83
C LYS A 86 0.07 17.79 3.29
N LEU A 87 -0.22 16.80 2.44
CA LEU A 87 -1.07 15.67 2.79
C LEU A 87 -0.37 14.78 3.83
N ARG A 88 -1.17 14.09 4.65
CA ARG A 88 -0.66 13.06 5.55
C ARG A 88 -0.31 11.82 4.73
N ILE A 89 0.89 11.32 4.97
CA ILE A 89 1.43 10.14 4.31
C ILE A 89 1.73 9.14 5.42
N GLN A 90 1.15 7.95 5.33
CA GLN A 90 1.36 6.86 6.27
C GLN A 90 1.98 5.66 5.55
N GLU A 91 3.00 5.05 6.14
CA GLU A 91 3.56 3.81 5.63
C GLU A 91 2.95 2.64 6.39
N LYS A 92 2.32 1.73 5.65
CA LYS A 92 1.80 0.47 6.19
C LYS A 92 2.75 -0.65 5.82
N HIS A 93 3.46 -1.13 6.82
CA HIS A 93 4.16 -2.41 6.74
C HIS A 93 3.14 -3.49 7.08
N LEU A 94 2.71 -4.24 6.07
CA LEU A 94 1.97 -5.47 6.32
C LEU A 94 2.98 -6.50 6.84
N ILE A 95 3.14 -6.52 8.16
CA ILE A 95 3.61 -7.73 8.85
C ILE A 95 2.55 -8.78 8.54
N LYS A 96 2.87 -9.74 7.67
CA LYS A 96 2.13 -10.99 7.66
C LYS A 96 2.35 -11.58 9.04
N GLU A 97 1.36 -11.45 9.92
CA GLU A 97 1.43 -12.05 11.24
C GLU A 97 1.73 -13.54 11.05
N TRP A 98 2.85 -13.92 11.63
CA TRP A 98 3.36 -15.26 11.86
C TRP A 98 2.36 -16.38 11.53
N GLY A 99 2.51 -16.97 10.35
CA GLY A 99 2.18 -18.38 10.16
C GLY A 99 3.21 -19.21 10.92
N TYR A 100 3.15 -19.18 12.24
CA TYR A 100 3.68 -20.29 13.01
C TYR A 100 2.76 -21.47 12.72
N ASP A 101 3.19 -22.38 11.85
CA ASP A 101 3.12 -23.79 12.24
C ASP A 101 3.84 -23.83 13.59
N LEU A 102 3.08 -23.73 14.68
CA LEU A 102 3.59 -24.13 15.98
C LEU A 102 4.09 -25.56 15.75
N PRO A 103 5.34 -25.90 16.12
CA PRO A 103 5.71 -27.30 16.19
C PRO A 103 4.63 -27.95 17.04
N ASP A 104 3.99 -28.98 16.48
CA ASP A 104 3.05 -29.80 17.22
C ASP A 104 3.84 -30.34 18.42
N ASP A 105 3.69 -29.69 19.56
CA ASP A 105 4.27 -30.08 20.85
C ASP A 105 3.51 -31.32 21.38
N ASN A 106 3.21 -32.26 20.48
CA ASN A 106 2.75 -33.60 20.75
C ASN A 106 3.73 -34.62 20.14
N ASP A 107 5.03 -34.32 20.23
CA ASP A 107 6.08 -35.33 20.35
C ASP A 107 6.15 -35.86 21.81
N ASN A 108 4.99 -36.07 22.42
CA ASN A 108 4.85 -36.74 23.71
C ASN A 108 4.18 -38.13 23.57
N ASP A 109 4.43 -38.81 22.46
CA ASP A 109 4.06 -40.22 22.29
C ASP A 109 5.22 -41.08 21.76
N GLU A 110 6.47 -40.70 22.02
CA GLU A 110 7.60 -41.64 22.00
C GLU A 110 7.81 -42.25 23.40
N LEU A 111 6.76 -42.70 24.08
CA LEU A 111 6.89 -43.55 25.27
C LEU A 111 5.73 -44.54 25.49
N LEU A 112 5.06 -45.03 24.45
CA LEU A 112 4.45 -46.38 24.50
C LEU A 112 4.60 -47.12 23.17
N ALA A 113 5.42 -48.19 23.25
CA ALA A 113 5.52 -49.35 22.35
C ALA A 113 6.43 -49.24 21.11
N ASN A 114 7.73 -49.53 21.29
CA ASN A 114 8.35 -50.79 20.79
C ASN A 114 9.89 -50.81 20.96
N ALA A 115 10.36 -51.25 22.14
CA ALA A 115 11.47 -52.19 22.32
C ALA A 115 11.49 -52.69 23.77
#